data_AF-A0A2I0W3F5-F1
#
_entry.id   AF-A0A2I0W3F5-F1
#
_cell.length_a   1.000
_cell.length_b   1.000
_cell.length_c   1.000
_cell.angle_alpha   90.00
_cell.angle_beta   90.00
_cell.angle_gamma   90.00
#
_symmetry.space_group_name_H-M   'P 1'
#
loop_
_entity.id
_entity.type
_entity.pdbx_description
1 polymer ?
#
loop_
_entity_poly.entity_id
_entity_poly.type
_entity_poly.pdbx_seq_one_letter_code
_entity_poly.pdbx_strand_id
1 'polypeptide(L)'
;MSIAVLRTYISRHKEEYAAKFNLKNKFQNEVQDEMQVTNLEKCQGELRASIVLEALAASGLRAIRYACEVDGIGQVLAIDKDKVCIEICKKNIILNGPATCSKVAAHLGDARVYMLTHPKEFDVVDLDPYGTPSIFLDSAVQSLVDGGLLMCTATDLAVLCGEDRDVCYSKYGSYPLKGKYCHEMALRILLACIESHANRYKRFIVPVLSVYMDYYIRVFVRVYTSPIAMKKTTLKLAYVYQCVACDSFHLQRIGRATTKVREKVRSELSSF
;
A
#
# COMPACT_ATOMS: atom_id res chain seq x y z
N MET A 1 8.19 -1.13 -14.54
CA MET A 1 8.34 -0.66 -13.15
C MET A 1 7.62 -1.58 -12.16
N SER A 2 6.30 -1.82 -12.30
CA SER A 2 5.52 -2.63 -11.35
C SER A 2 6.09 -4.03 -11.09
N ILE A 3 6.54 -4.72 -12.14
CA ILE A 3 7.16 -6.06 -12.07
C ILE A 3 8.43 -6.05 -11.20
N ALA A 4 9.29 -5.05 -11.36
CA ALA A 4 10.51 -4.94 -10.56
C ALA A 4 10.22 -4.69 -9.08
N VAL A 5 9.23 -3.82 -8.79
CA VAL A 5 8.78 -3.58 -7.41
C VAL A 5 8.15 -4.85 -6.83
N LEU A 6 7.36 -5.57 -7.61
CA LEU A 6 6.68 -6.80 -7.18
C LEU A 6 7.67 -7.93 -6.89
N ARG A 7 8.68 -8.14 -7.75
CA ARG A 7 9.79 -9.09 -7.49
C ARG A 7 10.53 -8.74 -6.20
N THR A 8 10.85 -7.45 -6.01
CA THR A 8 11.54 -6.97 -4.81
C THR A 8 10.67 -7.17 -3.56
N TYR A 9 9.37 -6.90 -3.66
CA TYR A 9 8.41 -7.12 -2.58
C TYR A 9 8.34 -8.60 -2.18
N ILE A 10 8.18 -9.51 -3.15
CA ILE A 10 8.10 -10.95 -2.88
C ILE A 10 9.40 -11.47 -2.24
N SER A 11 10.56 -11.04 -2.73
CA SER A 11 11.85 -11.41 -2.11
C SER A 11 11.94 -10.95 -0.66
N ARG A 12 11.66 -9.67 -0.40
CA ARG A 12 11.68 -9.11 0.96
C ARG A 12 10.63 -9.74 1.87
N HIS A 13 9.46 -10.07 1.34
CA HIS A 13 8.41 -10.71 2.12
C HIS A 13 8.81 -12.12 2.56
N LYS A 14 9.49 -12.88 1.69
CA LYS A 14 10.11 -14.18 2.04
C LYS A 14 11.15 -14.02 3.15
N GLU A 15 12.04 -13.02 3.03
CA GLU A 15 13.07 -12.73 4.04
C GLU A 15 12.46 -12.34 5.39
N GLU A 16 11.44 -11.47 5.40
CA GLU A 16 10.73 -11.04 6.60
C GLU A 16 10.02 -12.20 7.29
N TYR A 17 9.40 -13.09 6.52
CA TYR A 17 8.76 -14.28 7.07
C TYR A 17 9.78 -15.24 7.66
N ALA A 18 10.88 -15.52 6.95
CA ALA A 18 11.96 -16.35 7.45
C ALA A 18 12.58 -15.79 8.74
N ALA A 19 12.78 -14.46 8.81
CA ALA A 19 13.28 -13.79 10.01
C ALA A 19 12.29 -13.94 11.19
N LYS A 20 10.99 -13.74 10.96
CA LYS A 20 9.94 -13.93 11.99
C LYS A 20 9.86 -15.39 12.45
N PHE A 21 9.97 -16.34 11.53
CA PHE A 21 9.96 -17.77 11.84
C PHE A 21 11.18 -18.15 12.70
N ASN A 22 12.37 -17.67 12.33
CA ASN A 22 13.59 -17.87 13.11
C ASN A 22 13.50 -17.23 14.50
N LEU A 23 12.92 -16.04 14.62
CA LEU A 23 12.69 -15.40 15.91
C LEU A 23 11.75 -16.23 16.78
N LYS A 24 10.66 -16.75 16.19
CA LYS A 24 9.68 -17.58 16.88
C LYS A 24 10.29 -18.89 17.36
N ASN A 25 11.11 -19.55 16.55
CA ASN A 25 11.83 -20.77 16.95
C ASN A 25 12.85 -20.51 18.05
N LYS A 26 13.60 -19.40 18.01
CA LYS A 26 14.49 -19.01 19.12
C LYS A 26 13.71 -18.84 20.42
N PHE A 27 12.59 -18.12 20.36
CA PHE A 27 11.73 -17.91 21.53
C PHE A 27 11.12 -19.22 22.04
N GLN A 28 10.71 -20.13 21.16
CA GLN A 28 10.18 -21.44 21.55
C GLN A 28 11.26 -22.34 22.16
N ASN A 29 12.49 -22.29 21.67
CA ASN A 29 13.60 -23.04 22.25
C ASN A 29 13.99 -22.47 23.63
N GLU A 30 14.03 -21.14 23.79
CA GLU A 30 14.28 -20.48 25.09
C GLU A 30 13.18 -20.82 26.13
N VAL A 31 11.91 -20.90 25.70
CA VAL A 31 10.79 -21.28 26.58
C VAL A 31 10.74 -22.78 26.85
N GLN A 32 11.20 -23.63 25.92
CA GLN A 32 11.31 -25.08 26.13
C GLN A 32 12.45 -25.46 27.09
N ASP A 33 13.53 -24.68 27.15
CA ASP A 33 14.57 -24.86 28.16
C ASP A 33 14.07 -24.51 29.60
N GLU A 34 13.01 -23.72 29.74
CA GLU A 34 12.40 -23.38 31.05
C GLU A 34 11.19 -24.25 31.44
N MET A 35 10.58 -25.01 30.51
CA MET A 35 9.42 -25.86 30.80
C MET A 35 9.38 -27.13 29.94
N GLN A 36 9.59 -28.30 30.57
CA GLN A 36 9.33 -29.61 29.96
C GLN A 36 7.83 -29.79 29.70
N VAL A 37 7.32 -29.35 28.55
CA VAL A 37 5.97 -29.69 28.09
C VAL A 37 6.02 -30.21 26.65
N THR A 38 5.36 -31.36 26.49
CA THR A 38 5.27 -32.24 25.34
C THR A 38 4.55 -31.64 24.12
N ASN A 39 5.09 -31.96 22.94
CA ASN A 39 4.44 -32.05 21.62
C ASN A 39 3.32 -31.06 21.32
N LEU A 40 3.70 -29.86 20.87
CA LEU A 40 2.88 -29.02 20.01
C LEU A 40 3.17 -29.41 18.54
N GLU A 41 2.12 -29.77 17.82
CA GLU A 41 2.16 -30.07 16.38
C GLU A 41 2.93 -28.97 15.64
N LYS A 42 4.01 -29.37 14.96
CA LYS A 42 4.76 -28.50 14.06
C LYS A 42 3.87 -28.18 12.87
N CYS A 43 3.13 -27.06 12.93
CA CYS A 43 2.60 -26.44 11.72
C CYS A 43 3.80 -26.05 10.85
N GLN A 44 4.09 -26.86 9.83
CA GLN A 44 5.07 -26.58 8.80
C GLN A 44 4.63 -25.31 8.09
N GLY A 45 5.17 -24.16 8.53
CA GLY A 45 4.84 -22.85 8.00
C GLY A 45 5.52 -22.62 6.67
N GLU A 46 5.04 -23.25 5.62
CA GLU A 46 5.39 -22.84 4.26
C GLU A 46 4.79 -21.46 3.98
N LEU A 47 5.61 -20.55 3.44
CA LEU A 47 5.12 -19.26 3.01
C LEU A 47 4.10 -19.47 1.90
N ARG A 48 2.84 -19.08 2.12
CA ARG A 48 1.82 -19.11 1.07
C ARG A 48 2.28 -18.27 -0.13
N ALA A 49 1.99 -18.75 -1.34
CA ALA A 49 2.26 -17.99 -2.54
C ALA A 49 1.44 -16.69 -2.56
N SER A 50 2.00 -15.61 -3.11
CA SER A 50 1.36 -14.30 -3.07
C SER A 50 0.15 -14.24 -3.98
N ILE A 51 -0.95 -13.65 -3.48
CA ILE A 51 -2.16 -13.37 -4.23
C ILE A 51 -2.16 -11.90 -4.64
N VAL A 52 -2.24 -11.66 -5.95
CA VAL A 52 -2.22 -10.31 -6.54
C VAL A 52 -3.60 -10.00 -7.13
N LEU A 53 -4.09 -8.79 -6.88
CA LEU A 53 -5.31 -8.26 -7.48
C LEU A 53 -4.96 -7.14 -8.47
N GLU A 54 -5.36 -7.30 -9.73
CA GLU A 54 -5.50 -6.21 -10.70
C GLU A 54 -6.97 -5.77 -10.71
N ALA A 55 -7.25 -4.64 -10.08
CA ALA A 55 -8.62 -4.20 -9.81
C ALA A 55 -9.34 -3.63 -11.06
N LEU A 56 -8.59 -3.14 -12.05
CA LEU A 56 -9.10 -2.57 -13.30
C LEU A 56 -8.34 -3.17 -14.49
N ALA A 57 -8.69 -4.39 -14.85
CA ALA A 57 -7.87 -5.23 -15.72
C ALA A 57 -7.95 -4.89 -17.21
N ALA A 58 -9.07 -4.32 -17.68
CA ALA A 58 -9.34 -4.13 -19.11
C ALA A 58 -9.04 -5.40 -19.94
N SER A 59 -7.95 -5.42 -20.70
CA SER A 59 -7.53 -6.57 -21.50
C SER A 59 -6.76 -7.66 -20.72
N GLY A 60 -6.47 -7.43 -19.44
CA GLY A 60 -5.72 -8.35 -18.56
C GLY A 60 -4.21 -8.30 -18.74
N LEU A 61 -3.68 -7.30 -19.45
CA LEU A 61 -2.26 -7.25 -19.82
C LEU A 61 -1.34 -7.29 -18.59
N ARG A 62 -1.66 -6.55 -17.51
CA ARG A 62 -0.76 -6.55 -16.33
C ARG A 62 -0.88 -7.84 -15.56
N ALA A 63 -2.08 -8.38 -15.38
CA ALA A 63 -2.27 -9.66 -14.70
C ALA A 63 -1.51 -10.80 -15.38
N ILE A 64 -1.59 -10.88 -16.71
CA ILE A 64 -0.86 -11.86 -17.51
C ILE A 64 0.65 -11.68 -17.31
N ARG A 65 1.16 -10.45 -17.43
CA ARG A 65 2.58 -10.16 -17.22
C ARG A 65 3.04 -10.46 -15.80
N TYR A 66 2.23 -10.18 -14.78
CA TYR A 66 2.54 -10.53 -13.40
C TYR A 66 2.67 -12.05 -13.25
N ALA A 67 1.73 -12.82 -13.81
CA ALA A 67 1.77 -14.28 -13.74
C ALA A 67 2.96 -14.92 -14.50
N CYS A 68 3.37 -14.32 -15.62
CA CYS A 68 4.46 -14.82 -16.47
C CYS A 68 5.84 -14.36 -16.02
N GLU A 69 5.99 -13.10 -15.62
CA GLU A 69 7.30 -12.48 -15.38
C GLU A 69 7.69 -12.47 -13.90
N VAL A 70 6.80 -12.81 -12.96
CA VAL A 70 7.10 -12.75 -11.52
C VAL A 70 6.93 -14.11 -10.86
N ASP A 71 8.04 -14.63 -10.36
CA ASP A 71 8.09 -15.87 -9.59
C ASP A 71 7.53 -15.69 -8.18
N GLY A 72 6.92 -16.74 -7.64
CA GLY A 72 6.35 -16.73 -6.28
C GLY A 72 4.92 -16.18 -6.18
N ILE A 73 4.33 -15.73 -7.29
CA ILE A 73 2.89 -15.44 -7.39
C ILE A 73 2.15 -16.76 -7.54
N GLY A 74 1.20 -17.00 -6.64
CA GLY A 74 0.31 -18.16 -6.69
C GLY A 74 -0.89 -17.90 -7.59
N GLN A 75 -1.50 -16.72 -7.45
CA GLN A 75 -2.70 -16.35 -8.19
C GLN A 75 -2.71 -14.84 -8.50
N VAL A 76 -3.21 -14.50 -9.69
CA VAL A 76 -3.54 -13.14 -10.09
C VAL A 76 -5.02 -13.04 -10.43
N LEU A 77 -5.74 -12.18 -9.72
CA LEU A 77 -7.15 -11.92 -9.96
C LEU A 77 -7.28 -10.65 -10.80
N ALA A 78 -7.88 -10.77 -11.97
CA ALA A 78 -8.10 -9.68 -12.91
C ALA A 78 -9.58 -9.31 -12.92
N ILE A 79 -9.91 -8.10 -12.47
CA ILE A 79 -11.30 -7.66 -12.33
C ILE A 79 -11.60 -6.53 -13.28
N ASP A 80 -12.76 -6.59 -13.92
CA ASP A 80 -13.30 -5.49 -14.70
C ASP A 80 -14.83 -5.46 -14.59
N LYS A 81 -15.41 -4.27 -14.71
CA LYS A 81 -16.86 -4.06 -14.69
C LYS A 81 -17.49 -4.36 -16.05
N ASP A 82 -16.71 -4.27 -17.13
CA ASP A 82 -17.20 -4.48 -18.48
C ASP A 82 -17.03 -5.95 -18.89
N LYS A 83 -18.16 -6.56 -19.29
CA LYS A 83 -18.19 -7.94 -19.78
C LYS A 83 -17.31 -8.11 -21.02
N VAL A 84 -17.25 -7.13 -21.91
CA VAL A 84 -16.43 -7.18 -23.13
C VAL A 84 -14.95 -7.28 -22.77
N CYS A 85 -14.50 -6.45 -21.83
CA CYS A 85 -13.13 -6.49 -21.31
C CYS A 85 -12.79 -7.86 -20.72
N ILE A 86 -13.68 -8.45 -19.91
CA ILE A 86 -13.46 -9.79 -19.33
C ILE A 86 -13.37 -10.89 -20.39
N GLU A 87 -14.21 -10.85 -21.43
CA GLU A 87 -14.12 -11.85 -22.50
C GLU A 87 -12.82 -11.72 -23.31
N ILE A 88 -12.33 -10.49 -23.53
CA ILE A 88 -11.02 -10.23 -24.12
C ILE A 88 -9.90 -10.73 -23.19
N CYS A 89 -9.99 -10.42 -21.89
CA CYS A 89 -9.03 -10.86 -20.87
C CYS A 89 -8.90 -12.38 -20.84
N LYS A 90 -10.02 -13.12 -20.84
CA LYS A 90 -10.02 -14.58 -20.90
C LYS A 90 -9.35 -15.12 -22.16
N LYS A 91 -9.63 -14.53 -23.33
CA LYS A 91 -8.97 -14.90 -24.58
C LYS A 91 -7.46 -14.66 -24.49
N ASN A 92 -7.04 -13.52 -23.97
CA ASN A 92 -5.63 -13.19 -23.79
C ASN A 92 -4.91 -14.13 -22.81
N ILE A 93 -5.58 -14.54 -21.72
CA ILE A 93 -5.06 -15.54 -20.78
C ILE A 93 -4.76 -16.85 -21.51
N ILE A 94 -5.71 -17.34 -22.32
CA ILE A 94 -5.55 -18.58 -23.11
C ILE A 94 -4.43 -18.44 -24.14
N LEU A 95 -4.33 -17.29 -24.82
CA LEU A 95 -3.30 -17.02 -25.81
C LEU A 95 -1.87 -17.04 -25.23
N ASN A 96 -1.71 -16.73 -23.94
CA ASN A 96 -0.42 -16.75 -23.26
C ASN A 96 -0.09 -18.11 -22.61
N GLY A 97 -0.88 -19.14 -22.89
CA GLY A 97 -0.56 -20.53 -22.59
C GLY A 97 -0.91 -21.02 -21.16
N PRO A 98 -0.63 -22.30 -20.87
CA PRO A 98 -1.15 -23.00 -19.68
C PRO A 98 -0.71 -22.39 -18.34
N ALA A 99 0.51 -21.84 -18.28
CA ALA A 99 1.03 -21.21 -17.06
C ALA A 99 0.14 -20.03 -16.63
N THR A 100 -0.28 -19.21 -17.60
CA THR A 100 -1.20 -18.09 -17.36
C THR A 100 -2.58 -18.59 -16.97
N CYS A 101 -3.12 -19.61 -17.65
CA CYS A 101 -4.41 -20.21 -17.34
C CYS A 101 -4.49 -20.77 -15.91
N SER A 102 -3.39 -21.30 -15.37
CA SER A 102 -3.34 -21.85 -14.02
C SER A 102 -3.26 -20.79 -12.91
N LYS A 103 -2.78 -19.58 -13.23
CA LYS A 103 -2.50 -18.52 -12.26
C LYS A 103 -3.49 -17.36 -12.34
N VAL A 104 -3.99 -17.03 -13.52
CA VAL A 104 -4.80 -15.82 -13.75
C VAL A 104 -6.28 -16.18 -13.82
N ALA A 105 -7.08 -15.54 -12.97
CA ALA A 105 -8.54 -15.67 -12.96
C ALA A 105 -9.19 -14.32 -13.28
N ALA A 106 -10.01 -14.29 -14.33
CA ALA A 106 -10.73 -13.09 -14.76
C ALA A 106 -12.18 -13.08 -14.23
N HIS A 107 -12.57 -12.02 -13.53
CA HIS A 107 -13.88 -11.88 -12.90
C HIS A 107 -14.60 -10.60 -13.32
N LEU A 108 -15.89 -10.75 -13.66
CA LEU A 108 -16.78 -9.62 -13.90
C LEU A 108 -17.28 -9.07 -12.57
N GLY A 109 -17.02 -7.79 -12.29
CA GLY A 109 -17.51 -7.14 -11.08
C GLY A 109 -17.00 -5.71 -10.88
N ASP A 110 -17.64 -4.97 -9.97
CA ASP A 110 -17.11 -3.69 -9.52
C ASP A 110 -15.97 -3.95 -8.53
N ALA A 111 -14.79 -3.42 -8.84
CA ALA A 111 -13.59 -3.53 -8.03
C ALA A 111 -13.79 -3.12 -6.56
N ARG A 112 -14.59 -2.07 -6.30
CA ARG A 112 -14.85 -1.57 -4.94
C ARG A 112 -15.59 -2.62 -4.12
N VAL A 113 -16.65 -3.17 -4.70
CA VAL A 113 -17.48 -4.19 -4.06
C VAL A 113 -16.65 -5.45 -3.85
N TYR A 114 -15.93 -5.90 -4.87
CA TYR A 114 -15.12 -7.11 -4.77
C TYR A 114 -14.04 -7.01 -3.70
N MET A 115 -13.33 -5.88 -3.61
CA MET A 115 -12.34 -5.68 -2.56
C MET A 115 -12.97 -5.63 -1.16
N LEU A 116 -14.17 -5.06 -1.01
CA LEU A 116 -14.86 -5.03 0.28
C LEU A 116 -15.35 -6.41 0.74
N THR A 117 -15.77 -7.27 -0.19
CA THR A 117 -16.22 -8.63 0.14
C THR A 117 -15.08 -9.59 0.45
N HIS A 118 -13.84 -9.23 0.10
CA HIS A 118 -12.63 -10.04 0.29
C HIS A 118 -11.60 -9.31 1.19
N PRO A 119 -11.93 -9.04 2.47
CA PRO A 119 -11.06 -8.31 3.39
C PRO A 119 -9.82 -9.14 3.75
N LYS A 120 -8.64 -8.50 3.75
CA LYS A 120 -7.34 -9.11 4.10
C LYS A 120 -7.01 -10.40 3.34
N GLU A 121 -7.33 -10.44 2.06
CA GLU A 121 -7.06 -11.60 1.21
C GLU A 121 -5.79 -11.42 0.36
N PHE A 122 -5.64 -10.21 -0.19
CA PHE A 122 -4.61 -9.90 -1.19
C PHE A 122 -3.29 -9.47 -0.55
N ASP A 123 -2.19 -10.04 -1.02
CA ASP A 123 -0.85 -9.57 -0.67
C ASP A 123 -0.51 -8.29 -1.43
N VAL A 124 -1.02 -8.16 -2.65
CA VAL A 124 -0.78 -7.01 -3.52
C VAL A 124 -2.06 -6.59 -4.22
N VAL A 125 -2.31 -5.28 -4.26
CA VAL A 125 -3.43 -4.68 -5.00
C VAL A 125 -2.87 -3.62 -5.95
N ASP A 126 -3.20 -3.74 -7.24
CA ASP A 126 -2.89 -2.77 -8.29
C ASP A 126 -4.15 -1.97 -8.67
N LEU A 127 -4.13 -0.68 -8.38
CA LEU A 127 -5.14 0.29 -8.77
C LEU A 127 -4.62 1.13 -9.92
N ASP A 128 -5.25 0.97 -11.09
CA ASP A 128 -4.93 1.71 -12.31
C ASP A 128 -6.18 2.28 -13.00
N PRO A 129 -6.89 3.21 -12.36
CA PRO A 129 -8.07 3.80 -12.95
C PRO A 129 -7.71 4.88 -13.97
N TYR A 130 -8.63 5.11 -14.90
CA TYR A 130 -8.64 6.35 -15.67
C TYR A 130 -9.07 7.50 -14.75
N GLY A 131 -8.14 8.40 -14.45
CA GLY A 131 -8.34 9.56 -13.60
C GLY A 131 -7.88 9.32 -12.16
N THR A 132 -8.83 9.40 -11.22
CA THR A 132 -8.53 9.38 -9.78
C THR A 132 -8.68 7.99 -9.16
N PRO A 133 -7.75 7.55 -8.29
CA PRO A 133 -7.88 6.33 -7.53
C PRO A 133 -8.63 6.49 -6.21
N SER A 134 -8.98 7.72 -5.79
CA SER A 134 -9.50 8.00 -4.44
C SER A 134 -10.71 7.15 -4.06
N ILE A 135 -11.63 6.92 -4.99
CA ILE A 135 -12.86 6.14 -4.77
C ILE A 135 -12.62 4.65 -4.48
N PHE A 136 -11.44 4.12 -4.81
CA PHE A 136 -11.07 2.72 -4.61
C PHE A 136 -10.20 2.51 -3.36
N LEU A 137 -9.61 3.58 -2.81
CA LEU A 137 -8.63 3.49 -1.73
C LEU A 137 -9.20 2.86 -0.46
N ASP A 138 -10.45 3.16 -0.14
CA ASP A 138 -11.12 2.66 1.06
C ASP A 138 -11.24 1.13 1.05
N SER A 139 -11.71 0.59 -0.08
CA SER A 139 -11.83 -0.84 -0.32
C SER A 139 -10.45 -1.52 -0.41
N ALA A 140 -9.49 -0.90 -1.11
CA ALA A 140 -8.16 -1.45 -1.31
C ALA A 140 -7.36 -1.56 -0.01
N VAL A 141 -7.46 -0.57 0.86
CA VAL A 141 -6.78 -0.61 2.16
C VAL A 141 -7.40 -1.67 3.08
N GLN A 142 -8.65 -2.05 2.90
CA GLN A 142 -9.28 -3.12 3.69
C GLN A 142 -8.98 -4.52 3.13
N SER A 143 -8.88 -4.66 1.81
CA SER A 143 -8.64 -5.93 1.13
C SER A 143 -7.20 -6.44 1.27
N LEU A 144 -6.24 -5.54 1.52
CA LEU A 144 -4.83 -5.90 1.71
C LEU A 144 -4.56 -6.60 3.04
N VAL A 145 -3.70 -7.62 3.02
CA VAL A 145 -3.13 -8.21 4.24
C VAL A 145 -2.22 -7.25 4.98
N ASP A 146 -1.84 -7.61 6.22
CA ASP A 146 -0.89 -6.83 6.99
C ASP A 146 0.51 -6.86 6.37
N GLY A 147 1.05 -5.68 6.05
CA GLY A 147 2.33 -5.54 5.35
C GLY A 147 2.23 -5.73 3.83
N GLY A 148 1.02 -5.88 3.28
CA GLY A 148 0.74 -5.97 1.85
C GLY A 148 1.13 -4.72 1.07
N LEU A 149 1.27 -4.87 -0.25
CA LEU A 149 1.69 -3.83 -1.18
C LEU A 149 0.49 -3.25 -1.95
N LEU A 150 0.25 -1.94 -1.78
CA LEU A 150 -0.66 -1.18 -2.63
C LEU A 150 0.13 -0.48 -3.72
N MET A 151 -0.20 -0.76 -4.98
CA MET A 151 0.27 -0.03 -6.14
C MET A 151 -0.87 0.85 -6.64
N CYS A 152 -0.63 2.15 -6.73
CA CYS A 152 -1.69 3.10 -7.02
C CYS A 152 -1.23 4.09 -8.10
N THR A 153 -2.04 4.21 -9.14
CA THR A 153 -1.80 5.13 -10.26
C THR A 153 -2.87 6.21 -10.26
N ALA A 154 -2.45 7.44 -10.52
CA ALA A 154 -3.35 8.55 -10.75
C ALA A 154 -2.95 9.25 -12.05
N THR A 155 -3.90 9.36 -12.98
CA THR A 155 -3.69 10.02 -14.28
C THR A 155 -4.31 11.42 -14.31
N ASP A 156 -4.93 11.86 -13.22
CA ASP A 156 -5.57 13.19 -13.09
C ASP A 156 -4.59 14.27 -12.63
N LEU A 157 -3.43 14.36 -13.31
CA LEU A 157 -2.41 15.35 -12.97
C LEU A 157 -2.88 16.79 -13.06
N ALA A 158 -3.79 17.12 -13.99
CA ALA A 158 -4.31 18.48 -14.11
C ALA A 158 -4.97 18.94 -12.78
N VAL A 159 -5.71 18.05 -12.13
CA VAL A 159 -6.34 18.30 -10.83
C VAL A 159 -5.27 18.41 -9.74
N LEU A 160 -4.36 17.42 -9.66
CA LEU A 160 -3.32 17.35 -8.63
C LEU A 160 -2.27 18.47 -8.73
N CYS A 161 -2.04 19.02 -9.92
CA CYS A 161 -1.12 20.13 -10.15
C CYS A 161 -1.80 21.51 -10.02
N GLY A 162 -3.09 21.54 -9.67
CA GLY A 162 -3.80 22.74 -9.26
C GLY A 162 -4.44 23.55 -10.38
N GLU A 163 -4.82 22.91 -11.49
CA GLU A 163 -5.69 23.52 -12.50
C GLU A 163 -7.13 23.66 -11.97
N ASP A 164 -7.64 22.61 -11.32
CA ASP A 164 -8.93 22.63 -10.62
C ASP A 164 -8.74 22.21 -9.16
N ARG A 165 -8.67 23.21 -8.28
CA ARG A 165 -8.32 23.03 -6.87
C ARG A 165 -9.49 22.52 -6.05
N ASP A 166 -10.71 22.88 -6.42
CA ASP A 166 -11.92 22.47 -5.72
C ASP A 166 -12.19 20.98 -5.97
N VAL A 167 -11.98 20.52 -7.21
CA VAL A 167 -12.03 19.10 -7.54
C VAL A 167 -10.91 18.32 -6.84
N CYS A 168 -9.70 18.90 -6.72
CA CYS A 168 -8.62 18.26 -5.97
C CYS A 168 -8.97 18.11 -4.49
N TYR A 169 -9.55 19.14 -3.88
CA TYR A 169 -9.99 19.07 -2.49
C TYR A 169 -11.09 18.02 -2.30
N SER A 170 -12.06 17.96 -3.21
CA SER A 170 -13.14 16.95 -3.17
C SER A 170 -12.61 15.52 -3.30
N LYS A 171 -11.69 15.27 -4.24
CA LYS A 171 -11.16 13.92 -4.50
C LYS A 171 -10.09 13.46 -3.52
N TYR A 172 -9.19 14.36 -3.10
CA TYR A 172 -7.98 14.02 -2.33
C TYR A 172 -7.95 14.62 -0.92
N GLY A 173 -8.85 15.55 -0.59
CA GLY A 173 -8.85 16.23 0.70
C GLY A 173 -7.68 17.21 0.88
N SER A 174 -7.09 17.70 -0.21
CA SER A 174 -5.93 18.61 -0.18
C SER A 174 -6.06 19.70 -1.23
N TYR A 175 -5.57 20.89 -0.91
CA TYR A 175 -5.59 22.04 -1.80
C TYR A 175 -4.22 22.19 -2.50
N PRO A 176 -4.13 21.95 -3.82
CA PRO A 176 -2.86 21.95 -4.55
C PRO A 176 -2.39 23.39 -4.83
N LEU A 177 -1.07 23.56 -4.91
CA LEU A 177 -0.43 24.82 -5.27
C LEU A 177 0.10 24.74 -6.70
N LYS A 178 -0.14 25.80 -7.49
CA LYS A 178 0.40 25.93 -8.85
C LYS A 178 1.81 26.51 -8.75
N GLY A 179 2.81 25.63 -8.78
CA GLY A 179 4.23 25.99 -8.69
C GLY A 179 5.10 25.04 -9.50
N LYS A 180 6.40 25.33 -9.61
CA LYS A 180 7.37 24.52 -10.38
C LYS A 180 7.50 23.07 -9.86
N TYR A 181 7.20 22.86 -8.57
CA TYR A 181 7.25 21.57 -7.88
C TYR A 181 5.88 20.85 -7.86
N CYS A 182 4.95 21.21 -8.74
CA CYS A 182 3.59 20.65 -8.76
C CYS A 182 3.57 19.12 -8.87
N HIS A 183 4.48 18.51 -9.63
CA HIS A 183 4.57 17.05 -9.79
C HIS A 183 4.97 16.34 -8.48
N GLU A 184 5.89 16.93 -7.71
CA GLU A 184 6.24 16.41 -6.39
C GLU A 184 5.09 16.61 -5.40
N MET A 185 4.44 17.78 -5.44
CA MET A 185 3.25 18.07 -4.63
C MET A 185 2.13 17.07 -4.91
N ALA A 186 1.89 16.73 -6.17
CA ALA A 186 0.91 15.74 -6.58
C ALA A 186 1.17 14.37 -5.95
N LEU A 187 2.43 13.91 -5.93
CA LEU A 187 2.83 12.68 -5.25
C LEU A 187 2.54 12.75 -3.74
N ARG A 188 2.88 13.87 -3.09
CA ARG A 188 2.64 14.07 -1.65
C ARG A 188 1.15 14.11 -1.31
N ILE A 189 0.33 14.76 -2.14
CA ILE A 189 -1.13 14.79 -2.01
C ILE A 189 -1.72 13.39 -2.13
N LEU A 190 -1.30 12.60 -3.13
CA LEU A 190 -1.76 11.23 -3.29
C LEU A 190 -1.36 10.36 -2.09
N LEU A 191 -0.12 10.47 -1.60
CA LEU A 191 0.33 9.74 -0.41
C LEU A 191 -0.46 10.14 0.85
N ALA A 192 -0.72 11.44 1.05
CA ALA A 192 -1.53 11.93 2.16
C ALA A 192 -2.97 11.42 2.07
N CYS A 193 -3.54 11.37 0.87
CA CYS A 193 -4.85 10.81 0.62
C CYS A 193 -4.91 9.33 1.00
N ILE A 194 -3.96 8.51 0.54
CA ILE A 194 -3.89 7.09 0.89
C ILE A 194 -3.71 6.88 2.40
N GLU A 195 -2.83 7.67 3.04
CA GLU A 195 -2.60 7.60 4.48
C GLU A 195 -3.89 7.94 5.25
N SER A 196 -4.65 8.96 4.82
CA SER A 196 -5.93 9.31 5.44
C SER A 196 -6.96 8.19 5.39
N HIS A 197 -7.02 7.44 4.26
CA HIS A 197 -7.88 6.27 4.12
C HIS A 197 -7.44 5.14 5.05
N ALA A 198 -6.12 4.90 5.17
CA ALA A 198 -5.58 3.88 6.07
C ALA A 198 -5.82 4.17 7.55
N ASN A 199 -5.68 5.43 7.97
CA ASN A 199 -5.85 5.81 9.38
C ASN A 199 -7.26 5.48 9.91
N ARG A 200 -8.30 5.60 9.08
CA ARG A 200 -9.70 5.27 9.44
C ARG A 200 -9.82 3.83 9.95
N TYR A 201 -8.97 2.92 9.46
CA TYR A 201 -8.96 1.51 9.81
C TYR A 201 -7.85 1.13 10.80
N LYS A 202 -7.27 2.10 11.52
CA LYS A 202 -6.12 1.89 12.43
C LYS A 202 -4.88 1.34 11.72
N ARG A 203 -4.78 1.60 10.41
CA ARG A 203 -3.64 1.24 9.56
C ARG A 203 -2.83 2.49 9.24
N PHE A 204 -1.60 2.28 8.78
CA PHE A 204 -0.72 3.34 8.30
C PHE A 204 0.09 2.82 7.11
N ILE A 205 0.56 3.75 6.29
CA ILE A 205 1.34 3.42 5.10
C ILE A 205 2.82 3.75 5.30
N VAL A 206 3.63 2.98 4.57
CA VAL A 206 5.06 3.21 4.40
C VAL A 206 5.32 3.30 2.89
N PRO A 207 5.62 4.50 2.35
CA PRO A 207 5.97 4.64 0.95
C PRO A 207 7.25 3.87 0.62
N VAL A 208 7.20 3.07 -0.45
CA VAL A 208 8.35 2.30 -0.98
C VAL A 208 8.97 3.04 -2.15
N LEU A 209 8.13 3.49 -3.08
CA LEU A 209 8.54 4.19 -4.29
C LEU A 209 7.43 5.16 -4.72
N SER A 210 7.79 6.32 -5.23
CA SER A 210 6.86 7.34 -5.73
C SER A 210 7.47 7.97 -6.96
N VAL A 211 6.80 7.87 -8.10
CA VAL A 211 7.35 8.28 -9.40
C VAL A 211 6.31 9.06 -10.18
N TYR A 212 6.78 10.11 -10.84
CA TYR A 212 6.07 10.84 -11.87
C TYR A 212 6.61 10.42 -13.24
N MET A 213 5.72 10.04 -14.16
CA MET A 213 6.06 9.62 -15.52
C MET A 213 5.12 10.32 -16.51
N ASP A 214 5.58 11.44 -17.08
CA ASP A 214 4.90 12.25 -18.10
C ASP A 214 3.45 12.67 -17.77
N TYR A 215 2.49 11.77 -17.96
CA TYR A 215 1.06 12.03 -17.84
C TYR A 215 0.40 11.29 -16.66
N TYR A 216 1.16 10.55 -15.86
CA TYR A 216 0.64 9.92 -14.64
C TYR A 216 1.65 9.94 -13.51
N ILE A 217 1.13 9.82 -12.29
CA ILE A 217 1.94 9.50 -11.10
C ILE A 217 1.61 8.09 -10.63
N ARG A 218 2.62 7.42 -10.08
CA ARG A 218 2.47 6.09 -9.51
C ARG A 218 3.19 6.00 -8.17
N VAL A 219 2.48 5.51 -7.17
CA VAL A 219 2.99 5.29 -5.82
C VAL A 219 2.86 3.83 -5.43
N PHE A 220 3.87 3.34 -4.72
CA PHE A 220 3.95 2.00 -4.19
C PHE A 220 4.09 2.13 -2.69
N VAL A 221 3.11 1.64 -1.93
CA VAL A 221 3.07 1.81 -0.48
C VAL A 221 2.79 0.47 0.19
N ARG A 222 3.46 0.21 1.32
CA ARG A 222 3.13 -0.93 2.17
C ARG A 222 2.14 -0.49 3.23
N VAL A 223 1.14 -1.32 3.50
CA VAL A 223 0.06 -0.99 4.44
C VAL A 223 0.13 -1.90 5.66
N TYR A 224 0.37 -1.31 6.82
CA TYR A 224 0.52 -2.02 8.09
C TYR A 224 -0.57 -1.65 9.08
N THR A 225 -0.86 -2.55 10.00
CA THR A 225 -1.88 -2.43 11.02
C THR A 225 -1.19 -2.17 12.35
N SER A 226 -1.28 -0.93 12.83
CA SER A 226 -0.78 -0.59 14.16
C SER A 226 -1.47 0.67 14.66
N PRO A 227 -2.37 0.55 15.66
CA PRO A 227 -3.03 1.71 16.25
C PRO A 227 -2.04 2.70 16.88
N ILE A 228 -0.88 2.23 17.35
CA ILE A 228 0.15 3.08 17.96
C ILE A 228 0.92 3.85 16.88
N ALA A 229 1.35 3.15 15.81
CA ALA A 229 2.08 3.81 14.73
C ALA A 229 1.19 4.80 13.96
N MET A 230 -0.10 4.50 13.78
CA MET A 230 -1.08 5.38 13.16
C MET A 230 -1.19 6.73 13.90
N LYS A 231 -1.02 6.79 15.22
CA LYS A 231 -0.98 8.08 15.96
C LYS A 231 0.18 8.99 15.53
N LYS A 232 1.23 8.43 14.91
CA LYS A 232 2.38 9.18 14.40
C LYS A 232 2.11 9.80 13.03
N THR A 233 0.95 9.57 12.41
CA THR A 233 0.65 10.11 11.08
C THR A 233 0.72 11.63 11.03
N THR A 234 0.27 12.34 12.07
CA THR A 234 0.33 13.82 12.12
C THR A 234 1.75 14.38 12.05
N LEU A 235 2.77 13.57 12.38
CA LEU A 235 4.17 13.96 12.27
C LEU A 235 4.67 13.95 10.82
N LYS A 236 3.99 13.21 9.93
CA LYS A 236 4.36 13.07 8.50
C LYS A 236 3.72 14.14 7.62
N LEU A 237 2.71 14.86 8.12
CA LEU A 237 1.92 15.81 7.35
C LEU A 237 2.34 17.26 7.64
N ALA A 238 2.27 18.09 6.61
CA ALA A 238 2.53 19.52 6.71
C ALA A 238 1.70 20.29 5.67
N TYR A 239 1.31 21.52 6.02
CA TYR A 239 0.82 22.51 5.08
C TYR A 239 1.99 23.22 4.42
N VAL A 240 1.82 23.58 3.15
CA VAL A 240 2.81 24.34 2.38
C VAL A 240 2.23 25.72 2.10
N TYR A 241 2.97 26.76 2.49
CA TYR A 241 2.66 28.14 2.18
C TYR A 241 3.67 28.63 1.15
N GLN A 242 3.19 28.98 -0.05
CA GLN A 242 4.02 29.49 -1.14
C GLN A 242 3.88 31.01 -1.24
N CYS A 243 5.01 31.73 -1.29
CA CYS A 243 4.99 33.14 -1.60
C CYS A 243 4.50 33.36 -3.04
N VAL A 244 3.60 34.32 -3.24
CA VAL A 244 3.08 34.66 -4.58
C VAL A 244 4.06 35.51 -5.41
N ALA A 245 5.05 36.13 -4.76
CA ALA A 245 6.01 37.04 -5.39
C ALA A 245 7.38 36.40 -5.68
N CYS A 246 7.74 35.31 -4.99
CA CYS A 246 9.02 34.61 -5.18
C CYS A 246 8.89 33.11 -4.94
N ASP A 247 9.92 32.33 -5.28
CA ASP A 247 9.92 30.86 -5.14
C ASP A 247 10.08 30.36 -3.68
N SER A 248 10.04 31.24 -2.68
CA SER A 248 10.13 30.84 -1.26
C SER A 248 8.85 30.16 -0.77
N PHE A 249 9.01 29.10 0.03
CA PHE A 249 7.90 28.41 0.68
C PHE A 249 8.20 28.12 2.15
N HIS A 250 7.14 27.94 2.94
CA HIS A 250 7.21 27.57 4.34
C HIS A 250 6.39 26.30 4.59
N LEU A 251 6.95 25.38 5.39
CA LEU A 251 6.30 24.13 5.78
C LEU A 251 5.81 24.21 7.22
N GLN A 252 4.49 24.22 7.41
CA GLN A 252 3.88 24.13 8.74
C GLN A 252 3.48 22.69 9.02
N ARG A 253 4.23 22.01 9.90
CA ARG A 253 3.91 20.63 10.32
C ARG A 253 2.61 20.59 11.12
N ILE A 254 1.78 19.57 10.88
CA ILE A 254 0.49 19.40 11.58
C ILE A 254 0.70 18.96 13.04
N GLY A 255 1.69 18.11 13.30
CA GLY A 255 2.00 17.60 14.63
C GLY A 255 3.48 17.61 14.96
N ARG A 256 3.80 17.63 16.27
CA ARG A 256 5.15 17.44 16.81
C ARG A 256 5.11 16.38 17.90
N ALA A 257 6.11 15.51 17.94
CA ALA A 257 6.30 14.57 19.03
C ALA A 257 7.07 15.25 20.17
N THR A 258 6.56 15.11 21.39
CA THR A 258 7.26 15.51 22.62
C THR A 258 7.53 14.25 23.45
N THR A 259 8.80 13.93 23.64
CA THR A 259 9.20 12.87 24.58
C THR A 259 9.22 13.48 25.98
N LYS A 260 8.27 13.08 26.84
CA LYS A 260 8.40 13.35 28.28
C LYS A 260 9.54 12.50 28.81
N VAL A 261 10.70 13.11 29.03
CA VAL A 261 11.77 12.51 29.83
C VAL A 261 11.24 12.46 31.26
N ARG A 262 10.91 11.27 31.77
CA ARG A 262 10.66 11.10 33.19
C ARG A 262 12.01 11.18 33.89
N GLU A 263 12.35 12.36 34.40
CA GLU A 263 13.38 12.45 35.43
C GLU A 263 12.89 11.64 36.63
N LYS A 264 13.59 10.54 36.93
CA LYS A 264 13.47 9.89 38.24
C LYS A 264 14.05 10.89 39.23
N VAL A 265 13.19 11.70 39.85
CA VAL A 265 13.55 12.43 41.07
C VAL A 265 13.85 11.36 42.12
N ARG A 266 15.14 11.05 42.31
CA ARG A 266 15.63 10.35 43.49
C ARG A 266 15.49 11.38 44.61
N SER A 267 14.45 11.25 45.43
CA SER A 267 14.38 11.93 46.71
C SER A 267 15.49 11.34 47.59
N GLU A 268 16.71 11.87 47.46
CA GLU A 268 17.70 11.72 48.51
C GLU A 268 17.21 12.55 49.70
N LEU A 269 16.81 11.81 50.74
CA LEU A 269 16.73 12.33 52.09
C LEU A 269 18.04 13.07 52.40
N SER A 270 17.99 14.39 52.53
CA SER A 270 18.95 15.12 53.35
C SER A 270 18.31 15.35 54.72
N SER A 271 18.55 14.39 55.61
CA SER A 271 18.76 14.69 57.01
C SER A 271 19.94 15.65 57.12
N PHE A 272 19.71 16.88 57.59
CA PHE A 272 20.47 17.66 58.59
C PHE A 272 19.88 19.06 58.69
#